data_AF-A0A1H4XU69-F1
#
_entry.id   AF-A0A1H4XU69-F1
#
_cell.length_a   1.000
_cell.length_b   1.000
_cell.length_c   1.000
_cell.angle_alpha   90.00
_cell.angle_beta   90.00
_cell.angle_gamma   90.00
#
_symmetry.space_group_name_H-M   'P 1'
#
loop_
_entity.id
_entity.type
_entity.pdbx_description
1 polymer ?
#
loop_
_entity_poly.entity_id
_entity_poly.type
_entity_poly.pdbx_seq_one_letter_code
_entity_poly.pdbx_strand_id
1 'polypeptide(L)'
;MKREIIITSDGSTTIHLPDWDEQYHSKHGAIQEAYHVFIKYGLESIKKKEVSILEIGFGTGLNCFITFLESKRIINYTGVEAYPIEKDEIKKLNYVSELNAEKYKNIFDKLHEVSWEKEHHISKLFSLKKQQKFFKEIKDSDCYDLIYFDAFGARVQPDLWTEDIFRKMFEAIKNEGVLVTYSAKGSTRRAMEAVGFSVERLPGPPGKREMLRATKMK
;
A
#
# COMPACT_ATOMS: atom_id res chain seq x y z
N MET A 1 -1.21 -10.38 -19.49
CA MET A 1 -1.97 -11.13 -18.46
C MET A 1 -3.40 -10.64 -18.51
N LYS A 2 -4.40 -11.54 -18.46
CA LYS A 2 -5.80 -11.12 -18.48
C LYS A 2 -6.14 -10.44 -17.15
N ARG A 3 -6.89 -9.33 -17.20
CA ARG A 3 -7.33 -8.55 -16.03
C ARG A 3 -8.83 -8.36 -16.11
N GLU A 4 -9.54 -8.71 -15.04
CA GLU A 4 -11.00 -8.66 -14.96
C GLU A 4 -11.45 -7.78 -13.79
N ILE A 5 -12.42 -6.90 -14.00
CA ILE A 5 -12.97 -6.08 -12.90
C ILE A 5 -14.10 -6.86 -12.23
N ILE A 6 -14.01 -7.02 -10.91
CA ILE A 6 -15.05 -7.66 -10.09
C ILE A 6 -15.47 -6.73 -8.95
N ILE A 7 -16.68 -6.92 -8.42
CA ILE A 7 -17.18 -6.19 -7.25
C ILE A 7 -16.88 -7.00 -6.00
N THR A 8 -16.32 -6.36 -4.98
CA THR A 8 -16.03 -6.95 -3.67
C THR A 8 -17.22 -6.82 -2.73
N SER A 9 -17.15 -7.43 -1.55
CA SER A 9 -18.28 -7.49 -0.60
C SER A 9 -18.67 -6.13 -0.01
N ASP A 10 -17.80 -5.12 -0.11
CA ASP A 10 -18.10 -3.75 0.36
C ASP A 10 -18.57 -2.80 -0.76
N GLY A 11 -18.86 -3.33 -1.95
CA GLY A 11 -19.31 -2.54 -3.11
C GLY A 11 -18.17 -2.03 -3.99
N SER A 12 -16.94 -1.97 -3.47
CA SER A 12 -15.77 -1.52 -4.23
C SER A 12 -15.31 -2.54 -5.27
N THR A 13 -14.78 -2.05 -6.38
CA THR A 13 -14.18 -2.88 -7.43
C THR A 13 -12.78 -3.34 -7.06
N THR A 14 -12.38 -4.51 -7.54
CA THR A 14 -10.98 -4.95 -7.56
C THR A 14 -10.62 -5.53 -8.93
N ILE A 15 -9.33 -5.55 -9.26
CA ILE A 15 -8.83 -6.20 -10.47
C ILE A 15 -8.47 -7.65 -10.10
N HIS A 16 -9.13 -8.60 -10.75
CA HIS A 16 -8.85 -10.03 -10.68
C HIS A 16 -7.88 -10.45 -11.79
N LEU A 17 -6.94 -11.31 -11.43
CA LEU A 17 -5.92 -11.91 -12.28
C LEU A 17 -6.20 -13.42 -12.38
N PRO A 18 -7.00 -13.88 -13.36
CA PRO A 18 -7.43 -15.28 -13.43
C PRO A 18 -6.27 -16.28 -13.51
N ASP A 19 -5.19 -15.90 -14.19
CA ASP A 19 -3.99 -16.74 -14.36
C ASP A 19 -3.30 -17.04 -13.01
N TRP A 20 -3.51 -16.20 -12.00
CA TRP A 20 -2.93 -16.33 -10.65
C TRP A 20 -3.96 -16.75 -9.59
N ASP A 21 -5.25 -16.75 -9.96
CA ASP A 21 -6.37 -16.83 -9.02
C ASP A 21 -6.18 -15.84 -7.85
N GLU A 22 -5.87 -14.58 -8.18
CA GLU A 22 -5.51 -13.54 -7.21
C GLU A 22 -6.12 -12.20 -7.59
N GLN A 23 -6.40 -11.35 -6.61
CA GLN A 23 -6.94 -10.01 -6.82
C GLN A 23 -5.99 -8.94 -6.27
N TYR A 24 -6.09 -7.71 -6.80
CA TYR A 24 -5.33 -6.55 -6.27
C TYR A 24 -5.73 -6.20 -4.82
N HIS A 25 -6.96 -6.50 -4.45
CA HIS A 25 -7.53 -6.25 -3.13
C HIS A 25 -8.44 -7.39 -2.71
N SER A 26 -8.62 -7.58 -1.40
CA SER A 26 -9.51 -8.61 -0.85
C SER A 26 -10.93 -8.56 -1.44
N LYS A 27 -11.44 -9.73 -1.84
CA LYS A 27 -12.86 -9.91 -2.22
C LYS A 27 -13.85 -9.62 -1.08
N HIS A 28 -13.37 -9.62 0.17
CA HIS A 28 -14.18 -9.28 1.35
C HIS A 28 -14.38 -7.77 1.53
N GLY A 29 -13.72 -6.95 0.71
CA GLY A 29 -13.89 -5.50 0.68
C GLY A 29 -12.55 -4.80 0.52
N ALA A 30 -12.32 -4.13 -0.62
CA ALA A 30 -11.05 -3.45 -0.88
C ALA A 30 -10.91 -2.20 0.01
N ILE A 31 -11.98 -1.41 0.12
CA ILE A 31 -12.00 -0.19 0.93
C ILE A 31 -11.88 -0.55 2.41
N GLN A 32 -12.64 -1.55 2.88
CA GLN A 32 -12.59 -1.98 4.28
C GLN A 32 -11.21 -2.49 4.69
N GLU A 33 -10.55 -3.28 3.84
CA GLU A 33 -9.18 -3.74 4.07
C GLU A 33 -8.22 -2.55 4.13
N ALA A 34 -8.31 -1.60 3.18
CA ALA A 34 -7.43 -0.45 3.13
C ALA A 34 -7.55 0.46 4.38
N TYR A 35 -8.78 0.76 4.79
CA TYR A 35 -9.03 1.52 6.03
C TYR A 35 -8.50 0.80 7.27
N HIS A 36 -8.71 -0.51 7.36
CA HIS A 36 -8.31 -1.27 8.54
C HIS A 36 -6.79 -1.44 8.63
N VAL A 37 -6.15 -1.92 7.56
CA VAL A 37 -4.73 -2.26 7.56
C VAL A 37 -3.87 -1.00 7.49
N PHE A 38 -4.10 -0.16 6.48
CA PHE A 38 -3.18 0.92 6.14
C PHE A 38 -3.50 2.23 6.85
N ILE A 39 -4.77 2.55 7.10
CA ILE A 39 -5.13 3.79 7.81
C ILE A 39 -5.11 3.58 9.33
N LYS A 40 -5.98 2.71 9.86
CA LYS A 40 -6.15 2.50 11.30
C LYS A 40 -4.90 1.93 11.97
N TYR A 41 -4.32 0.86 11.40
CA TYR A 41 -3.13 0.24 12.00
C TYR A 41 -1.80 0.80 11.46
N GLY A 42 -1.82 1.47 10.30
CA GLY A 42 -0.68 2.16 9.70
C GLY A 42 -0.64 3.66 10.04
N LEU A 43 -1.30 4.50 9.24
CA LEU A 43 -1.21 5.96 9.30
C LEU A 43 -1.49 6.56 10.69
N GLU A 44 -2.54 6.08 11.36
CA GLU A 44 -2.96 6.55 12.68
C GLU A 44 -1.97 6.17 13.80
N SER A 45 -1.12 5.16 13.57
CA SER A 45 -0.05 4.79 14.50
C SER A 45 1.06 5.84 14.57
N ILE A 46 1.26 6.60 13.48
CA ILE A 46 2.29 7.63 13.39
C ILE A 46 1.73 8.96 13.92
N LYS A 47 2.42 9.60 14.87
CA LYS A 47 1.97 10.87 15.48
C LYS A 47 2.67 12.15 14.96
N LYS A 48 3.60 12.02 14.00
CA LYS A 48 4.37 13.14 13.42
C LYS A 48 3.50 14.14 12.64
N LYS A 49 3.86 15.42 12.53
CA LYS A 49 3.08 16.37 11.71
C LYS A 49 3.28 16.18 10.20
N GLU A 50 4.44 15.66 9.83
CA GLU A 50 4.83 15.30 8.48
C GLU A 50 5.13 13.80 8.45
N VAL A 51 4.68 13.11 7.40
CA VAL A 51 4.85 11.66 7.25
C VAL A 51 5.34 11.35 5.86
N SER A 52 6.48 10.67 5.79
CA SER A 52 6.97 10.07 4.55
C SER A 52 6.48 8.62 4.48
N ILE A 53 5.71 8.29 3.45
CA ILE A 53 5.10 6.97 3.26
C ILE A 53 5.71 6.30 2.03
N LEU A 54 6.06 5.03 2.14
CA LEU A 54 6.38 4.16 1.02
C LEU A 54 5.30 3.10 0.86
N GLU A 55 4.70 3.01 -0.32
CA GLU A 55 3.80 1.92 -0.71
C GLU A 55 4.51 0.96 -1.65
N ILE A 56 4.51 -0.31 -1.25
CA ILE A 56 5.01 -1.43 -2.04
C ILE A 56 3.82 -2.03 -2.79
N GLY A 57 3.73 -1.73 -4.08
CA GLY A 57 2.57 -2.06 -4.91
C GLY A 57 1.59 -0.89 -5.00
N PHE A 58 1.93 0.15 -5.76
CA PHE A 58 1.00 1.28 -5.97
C PHE A 58 -0.33 0.84 -6.58
N GLY A 59 -0.29 -0.20 -7.43
CA GLY A 59 -1.47 -0.89 -7.92
C GLY A 59 -2.57 0.03 -8.44
N THR A 60 -3.73 -0.01 -7.79
CA THR A 60 -4.91 0.78 -8.18
C THR A 60 -4.97 2.18 -7.56
N GLY A 61 -3.93 2.59 -6.84
CA GLY A 61 -3.87 3.87 -6.13
C GLY A 61 -4.85 4.02 -4.96
N LEU A 62 -5.48 2.93 -4.51
CA LEU A 62 -6.54 2.97 -3.49
C LEU A 62 -6.00 3.49 -2.14
N ASN A 63 -4.91 2.90 -1.64
CA ASN A 63 -4.35 3.30 -0.35
C ASN A 63 -3.82 4.74 -0.40
N CYS A 64 -3.20 5.14 -1.51
CA CYS A 64 -2.77 6.52 -1.74
C CYS A 64 -3.97 7.49 -1.72
N PHE A 65 -5.07 7.15 -2.39
CA PHE A 65 -6.26 7.98 -2.43
C PHE A 65 -6.94 8.09 -1.06
N ILE A 66 -7.13 6.98 -0.35
CA ILE A 66 -7.70 7.01 1.01
C ILE A 66 -6.77 7.79 1.95
N THR A 67 -5.45 7.62 1.86
CA THR A 67 -4.49 8.42 2.64
C THR A 67 -4.66 9.91 2.37
N PHE A 68 -4.89 10.31 1.12
CA PHE A 68 -5.20 11.70 0.77
C PHE A 68 -6.51 12.20 1.39
N LEU A 69 -7.57 11.38 1.37
CA LEU A 69 -8.88 11.76 1.91
C LEU A 69 -8.86 11.93 3.43
N GLU A 70 -8.16 11.04 4.14
CA GLU A 70 -8.18 10.98 5.60
C GLU A 70 -7.14 11.89 6.26
N SER A 71 -6.02 12.14 5.59
CA SER A 71 -4.92 12.88 6.20
C SER A 71 -5.15 14.39 6.18
N LYS A 72 -4.98 15.01 7.35
CA LYS A 72 -4.86 16.49 7.52
C LYS A 72 -3.41 16.92 7.76
N ARG A 73 -2.45 16.02 7.55
CA ARG A 73 -1.01 16.18 7.81
C ARG A 73 -0.26 16.42 6.50
N ILE A 74 1.00 16.84 6.59
CA ILE A 74 1.89 16.88 5.42
C ILE A 74 2.27 15.43 5.09
N ILE A 75 1.89 14.97 3.90
CA ILE A 75 2.18 13.61 3.42
C ILE A 75 3.11 13.69 2.22
N ASN A 76 4.26 13.02 2.33
CA ASN A 76 5.18 12.75 1.22
C ASN A 76 5.01 11.28 0.83
N TYR A 77 4.19 11.00 -0.18
CA TYR A 77 3.84 9.65 -0.59
C TYR A 77 4.74 9.16 -1.71
N THR A 78 5.36 8.00 -1.55
CA THR A 78 6.08 7.29 -2.61
C THR A 78 5.40 5.96 -2.90
N GLY A 79 4.93 5.77 -4.13
CA GLY A 79 4.39 4.48 -4.59
C GLY A 79 5.38 3.78 -5.53
N VAL A 80 5.69 2.51 -5.27
CA VAL A 80 6.54 1.69 -6.14
C VAL A 80 5.69 0.63 -6.84
N GLU A 81 5.85 0.49 -8.14
CA GLU A 81 5.11 -0.49 -8.95
C GLU A 81 5.96 -0.94 -10.13
N ALA A 82 6.05 -2.25 -10.37
CA ALA A 82 6.78 -2.76 -11.53
C ALA A 82 5.91 -2.75 -12.79
N TYR A 83 4.59 -2.95 -12.63
CA TYR A 83 3.63 -3.14 -13.72
C TYR A 83 2.39 -2.24 -13.55
N PRO A 84 2.50 -0.93 -13.86
CA PRO A 84 1.39 0.01 -13.73
C PRO A 84 0.11 -0.47 -14.44
N ILE A 85 -1.04 -0.17 -13.85
CA ILE A 85 -2.34 -0.46 -14.47
C ILE A 85 -2.64 0.50 -15.62
N GLU A 86 -3.38 0.01 -16.62
CA GLU A 86 -3.68 0.80 -17.81
C GLU A 86 -4.79 1.82 -17.53
N LYS A 87 -4.79 2.93 -18.30
CA LYS A 87 -5.79 4.01 -18.14
C LYS A 87 -7.23 3.52 -18.24
N ASP A 88 -7.50 2.55 -19.11
CA ASP A 88 -8.85 2.01 -19.29
C ASP A 88 -9.28 1.07 -18.16
N GLU A 89 -8.34 0.53 -17.39
CA GLU A 89 -8.63 -0.23 -16.17
C GLU A 89 -8.96 0.72 -15.03
N ILE A 90 -8.19 1.81 -14.89
CA ILE A 90 -8.42 2.85 -13.88
C ILE A 90 -9.84 3.42 -13.98
N LYS A 91 -10.32 3.68 -15.20
CA LYS A 91 -11.67 4.21 -15.44
C LYS A 91 -12.80 3.28 -14.97
N LYS A 92 -12.53 1.98 -14.84
CA LYS A 92 -13.51 0.99 -14.38
C LYS A 92 -13.55 0.87 -12.86
N LEU A 93 -12.65 1.55 -12.14
CA LEU A 93 -12.61 1.55 -10.69
C LEU A 93 -13.67 2.49 -10.13
N ASN A 94 -14.47 2.01 -9.18
CA ASN A 94 -15.57 2.79 -8.58
C ASN A 94 -15.20 3.45 -7.24
N TYR A 95 -13.91 3.54 -6.89
CA TYR A 95 -13.49 4.02 -5.57
C TYR A 95 -14.01 5.42 -5.23
N VAL A 96 -14.06 6.33 -6.20
CA VAL A 96 -14.55 7.70 -5.98
C VAL A 96 -16.00 7.70 -5.52
N SER A 97 -16.87 6.87 -6.13
CA SER A 97 -18.28 6.80 -5.75
C SER A 97 -18.49 6.01 -4.46
N GLU A 98 -17.82 4.86 -4.30
CA GLU A 98 -18.00 4.03 -3.09
C GLU A 98 -17.46 4.73 -1.83
N LEU A 99 -16.45 5.59 -1.97
CA LEU A 99 -15.95 6.44 -0.88
C LEU A 99 -16.78 7.72 -0.67
N ASN A 100 -17.84 7.95 -1.46
CA ASN A 100 -18.61 9.20 -1.48
C ASN A 100 -17.70 10.44 -1.63
N ALA A 101 -16.72 10.34 -2.53
CA ALA A 101 -15.61 11.26 -2.69
C ALA A 101 -15.64 11.98 -4.06
N GLU A 102 -16.82 12.19 -4.64
CA GLU A 102 -17.02 12.80 -5.97
C GLU A 102 -16.33 14.17 -6.08
N LYS A 103 -16.32 14.93 -4.99
CA LYS A 103 -15.63 16.22 -4.90
C LYS A 103 -14.10 16.13 -5.09
N TYR A 104 -13.53 14.93 -4.97
CA TYR A 104 -12.11 14.63 -5.15
C TYR A 104 -11.84 13.75 -6.36
N LYS A 105 -12.81 13.59 -7.29
CA LYS A 105 -12.59 12.84 -8.52
C LYS A 105 -11.36 13.32 -9.29
N ASN A 106 -11.20 14.65 -9.41
CA ASN A 106 -10.05 15.26 -10.07
C ASN A 106 -8.71 14.91 -9.39
N ILE A 107 -8.72 14.71 -8.07
CA ILE A 107 -7.54 14.25 -7.34
C ILE A 107 -7.24 12.81 -7.70
N PHE A 108 -8.24 11.93 -7.68
CA PHE A 108 -8.05 10.53 -8.07
C PHE A 108 -7.49 10.41 -9.50
N ASP A 109 -8.05 11.16 -10.45
CA ASP A 109 -7.54 11.23 -11.83
C ASP A 109 -6.08 11.72 -11.84
N LYS A 110 -5.78 12.82 -11.11
CA LYS A 110 -4.43 13.39 -11.01
C LYS A 110 -3.39 12.40 -10.44
N LEU A 111 -3.73 11.58 -9.44
CA LEU A 111 -2.83 10.55 -8.90
C LEU A 111 -2.33 9.59 -10.01
N HIS A 112 -3.19 9.31 -10.99
CA HIS A 112 -2.88 8.41 -12.10
C HIS A 112 -2.21 9.12 -13.27
N GLU A 113 -2.52 10.40 -13.52
CA GLU A 113 -1.98 11.18 -14.64
C GLU A 113 -0.57 11.71 -14.43
N VAL A 114 -0.16 11.99 -13.19
CA VAL A 114 1.18 12.50 -12.92
C VAL A 114 2.26 11.50 -13.36
N SER A 115 3.38 12.03 -13.86
CA SER A 115 4.46 11.23 -14.40
C SER A 115 5.22 10.45 -13.33
N TRP A 116 5.76 9.30 -13.75
CA TRP A 116 6.67 8.49 -12.95
C TRP A 116 8.04 9.16 -12.78
N GLU A 117 8.78 8.73 -11.77
CA GLU A 117 10.13 9.17 -11.37
C GLU A 117 10.26 10.63 -10.91
N LYS A 118 9.17 11.39 -10.87
CA LYS A 118 9.14 12.78 -10.40
C LYS A 118 8.19 12.94 -9.23
N GLU A 119 8.54 13.86 -8.34
CA GLU A 119 7.64 14.30 -7.28
C GLU A 119 6.67 15.35 -7.82
N HIS A 120 5.41 15.25 -7.43
CA HIS A 120 4.35 16.17 -7.81
C HIS A 120 3.53 16.58 -6.60
N HIS A 121 3.26 17.88 -6.45
CA HIS A 121 2.30 18.36 -5.47
C HIS A 121 0.87 18.06 -5.93
N ILE A 122 0.21 17.15 -5.23
CA ILE A 122 -1.19 16.79 -5.45
C ILE A 122 -2.09 17.87 -4.85
N SER A 123 -1.79 18.28 -3.62
CA SER A 123 -2.40 19.42 -2.91
C SER A 123 -1.36 20.14 -2.03
N LYS A 124 -1.78 21.16 -1.27
CA LYS A 124 -0.90 21.89 -0.33
C LYS A 124 -0.22 21.00 0.70
N LEU A 125 -0.87 19.90 1.10
CA LEU A 125 -0.41 19.02 2.18
C LEU A 125 -0.05 17.62 1.67
N PHE A 126 -0.05 17.39 0.36
CA PHE A 126 0.13 16.06 -0.20
C PHE A 126 0.99 16.09 -1.45
N SER A 127 2.13 15.42 -1.39
CA SER A 127 3.04 15.17 -2.51
C SER A 127 3.04 13.70 -2.87
N LEU A 128 3.14 13.39 -4.16
CA LEU A 128 3.22 12.03 -4.68
C LEU A 128 4.44 11.90 -5.59
N LYS A 129 5.25 10.87 -5.34
CA LYS A 129 6.24 10.33 -6.26
C LYS A 129 5.87 8.89 -6.60
N LYS A 130 5.74 8.57 -7.88
CA LYS A 130 5.57 7.19 -8.34
C LYS A 130 6.87 6.68 -8.94
N GLN A 131 7.27 5.45 -8.64
CA GLN A 131 8.49 4.84 -9.16
C GLN A 131 8.21 3.50 -9.85
N GLN A 132 8.59 3.40 -11.13
CA GLN A 132 8.37 2.22 -11.94
C GLN A 132 9.60 1.32 -11.88
N LYS A 133 9.67 0.49 -10.85
CA LYS A 133 10.82 -0.39 -10.59
C LYS A 133 10.41 -1.63 -9.81
N PHE A 134 11.22 -2.67 -9.85
CA PHE A 134 11.05 -3.83 -8.97
C PHE A 134 11.40 -3.47 -7.52
N PHE A 135 10.75 -4.12 -6.56
CA PHE A 135 11.01 -3.86 -5.14
C PHE A 135 12.46 -4.15 -4.72
N LYS A 136 13.12 -5.10 -5.38
CA LYS A 136 14.55 -5.39 -5.20
C LYS A 136 15.49 -4.24 -5.62
N GLU A 137 14.99 -3.28 -6.39
CA GLU A 137 15.77 -2.12 -6.85
C GLU A 137 15.65 -0.92 -5.90
N ILE A 138 14.84 -1.04 -4.84
CA ILE A 138 14.80 -0.07 -3.75
C ILE A 138 16.17 -0.05 -3.05
N LYS A 139 16.71 1.16 -2.91
CA LYS A 139 18.00 1.49 -2.28
C LYS A 139 17.87 2.68 -1.33
N ASP A 140 16.63 3.05 -1.01
CA ASP A 140 16.33 4.17 -0.13
C ASP A 140 16.78 3.81 1.29
N SER A 141 17.27 4.77 2.06
CA SER A 141 17.78 4.57 3.42
C SER A 141 17.23 5.64 4.35
N ASP A 142 16.61 5.23 5.46
CA ASP A 142 16.03 6.10 6.49
C ASP A 142 15.16 7.24 5.93
N CYS A 143 14.38 6.95 4.88
CA CYS A 143 13.53 7.92 4.19
C CYS A 143 12.09 7.93 4.73
N TYR A 144 11.59 6.79 5.19
CA TYR A 144 10.16 6.61 5.44
C TYR A 144 9.80 6.44 6.91
N ASP A 145 8.70 7.07 7.32
CA ASP A 145 8.11 6.91 8.64
C ASP A 145 7.15 5.71 8.67
N LEU A 146 6.58 5.38 7.51
CA LEU A 146 5.55 4.37 7.35
C LEU A 146 5.73 3.63 6.03
N ILE A 147 5.63 2.31 6.06
CA ILE A 147 5.60 1.45 4.87
C ILE A 147 4.24 0.74 4.80
N TYR A 148 3.53 0.91 3.70
CA TYR A 148 2.41 0.05 3.31
C TYR A 148 2.97 -1.08 2.45
N PHE A 149 3.05 -2.26 3.03
CA PHE A 149 3.53 -3.44 2.31
C PHE A 149 2.34 -4.19 1.71
N ASP A 150 1.96 -3.79 0.49
CA ASP A 150 0.76 -4.24 -0.22
C ASP A 150 1.10 -5.00 -1.52
N ALA A 151 2.06 -5.92 -1.42
CA ALA A 151 2.39 -6.83 -2.51
C ALA A 151 1.33 -7.94 -2.63
N PHE A 152 1.25 -8.60 -3.80
CA PHE A 152 0.45 -9.82 -3.92
C PHE A 152 0.96 -10.91 -2.97
N GLY A 153 0.03 -11.77 -2.53
CA GLY A 153 0.30 -12.72 -1.47
C GLY A 153 1.43 -13.70 -1.79
N ALA A 154 2.13 -14.17 -0.76
CA ALA A 154 3.28 -15.07 -0.90
C ALA A 154 2.97 -16.42 -1.56
N ARG A 155 1.69 -16.74 -1.83
CA ARG A 155 1.30 -17.92 -2.61
C ARG A 155 1.66 -17.72 -4.09
N VAL A 156 1.39 -16.53 -4.63
CA VAL A 156 1.59 -16.22 -6.05
C VAL A 156 2.93 -15.54 -6.31
N GLN A 157 3.43 -14.76 -5.35
CA GLN A 157 4.70 -14.05 -5.47
C GLN A 157 5.58 -14.25 -4.23
N PRO A 158 6.02 -15.49 -3.93
CA PRO A 158 6.82 -15.79 -2.72
C PRO A 158 8.11 -14.96 -2.61
N ASP A 159 8.74 -14.63 -3.73
CA ASP A 159 10.01 -13.89 -3.79
C ASP A 159 9.90 -12.49 -3.16
N LEU A 160 8.69 -11.92 -3.12
CA LEU A 160 8.44 -10.61 -2.52
C LEU A 160 8.40 -10.67 -0.99
N TRP A 161 8.30 -11.85 -0.39
CA TRP A 161 8.13 -12.05 1.06
C TRP A 161 9.37 -12.66 1.71
N THR A 162 10.54 -12.40 1.11
CA THR A 162 11.85 -12.91 1.52
C THR A 162 12.57 -11.95 2.46
N GLU A 163 13.58 -12.46 3.18
CA GLU A 163 14.47 -11.63 4.01
C GLU A 163 15.15 -10.53 3.20
N ASP A 164 15.54 -10.79 1.95
CA ASP A 164 16.18 -9.80 1.09
C ASP A 164 15.28 -8.59 0.80
N ILE A 165 13.99 -8.82 0.59
CA ILE A 165 13.02 -7.74 0.41
C ILE A 165 12.76 -7.01 1.72
N PHE A 166 12.58 -7.73 2.83
CA PHE A 166 12.38 -7.07 4.13
C PHE A 166 13.62 -6.32 4.61
N ARG A 167 14.83 -6.74 4.24
CA ARG A 167 16.06 -6.00 4.52
C ARG A 167 16.05 -4.63 3.86
N LYS A 168 15.58 -4.54 2.60
CA LYS A 168 15.38 -3.26 1.92
C LYS A 168 14.35 -2.38 2.61
N MET A 169 13.27 -2.98 3.12
CA MET A 169 12.27 -2.23 3.89
C MET A 169 12.84 -1.72 5.21
N PHE A 170 13.66 -2.53 5.89
CA PHE A 170 14.33 -2.17 7.13
C PHE A 170 15.36 -1.05 6.94
N GLU A 171 16.08 -1.07 5.82
CA GLU A 171 17.01 0.00 5.43
C GLU A 171 16.25 1.29 5.08
N ALA A 172 15.18 1.19 4.28
CA ALA A 172 14.42 2.34 3.82
C ALA A 172 13.63 3.06 4.93
N ILE A 173 13.23 2.34 5.98
CA ILE A 173 12.43 2.88 7.08
C ILE A 173 13.32 3.54 8.14
N LYS A 174 12.88 4.70 8.65
CA LYS A 174 13.52 5.42 9.75
C LYS A 174 13.40 4.64 11.05
N ASN A 175 14.27 4.95 12.01
CA ASN A 175 14.09 4.51 13.40
C ASN A 175 12.71 4.91 13.92
N GLU A 176 12.09 4.01 14.67
CA GLU A 176 10.70 4.09 15.15
C GLU A 176 9.65 4.12 14.04
N GLY A 177 10.04 3.88 12.79
CA GLY A 177 9.12 3.76 11.68
C GLY A 177 8.39 2.42 11.68
N VAL A 178 7.21 2.42 11.07
CA VAL A 178 6.26 1.31 11.09
C VAL A 178 6.05 0.75 9.68
N LEU A 179 6.02 -0.57 9.54
CA LEU A 179 5.54 -1.27 8.36
C LEU A 179 4.25 -2.02 8.72
N VAL A 180 3.22 -1.92 7.87
CA VAL A 180 1.98 -2.69 8.00
C VAL A 180 1.69 -3.50 6.74
N THR A 181 1.10 -4.67 6.93
CA THR A 181 0.66 -5.55 5.83
C THR A 181 -0.55 -6.37 6.23
N TYR A 182 -1.41 -6.68 5.26
CA TYR A 182 -2.55 -7.58 5.47
C TYR A 182 -2.12 -9.03 5.76
N SER A 183 -0.89 -9.42 5.39
CA SER A 183 -0.41 -10.79 5.52
C SER A 183 -0.08 -11.13 6.98
N ALA A 184 -0.47 -12.33 7.41
CA ALA A 184 -0.14 -12.89 8.73
C ALA A 184 0.59 -14.24 8.65
N LYS A 185 1.22 -14.55 7.51
CA LYS A 185 1.98 -15.80 7.36
C LYS A 185 3.16 -15.84 8.33
N GLY A 186 3.37 -17.00 8.97
CA GLY A 186 4.49 -17.20 9.89
C GLY A 186 5.86 -17.02 9.24
N SER A 187 5.99 -17.34 7.95
CA SER A 187 7.23 -17.08 7.17
C SER A 187 7.50 -15.59 7.01
N THR A 188 6.48 -14.80 6.69
CA THR A 188 6.58 -13.33 6.59
C THR A 188 7.06 -12.72 7.90
N ARG A 189 6.45 -13.12 9.03
CA ARG A 189 6.88 -12.66 10.35
C ARG A 189 8.35 -12.98 10.62
N ARG A 190 8.77 -14.24 10.41
CA ARG A 190 10.16 -14.65 10.65
C ARG A 190 11.14 -13.89 9.76
N ALA A 191 10.79 -13.64 8.50
CA ALA A 191 11.65 -12.89 7.59
C ALA A 191 11.81 -11.42 8.00
N MET A 192 10.74 -10.78 8.52
CA MET A 192 10.83 -9.44 9.12
C MET A 192 11.67 -9.43 10.40
N GLU A 193 11.48 -10.40 11.29
CA GLU A 193 12.25 -10.53 12.54
C GLU A 193 13.74 -10.76 12.25
N ALA A 194 14.07 -11.59 11.25
CA ALA A 194 15.45 -11.90 10.85
C ALA A 194 16.27 -10.68 10.39
N VAL A 195 15.59 -9.65 9.85
CA VAL A 195 16.24 -8.40 9.43
C VAL A 195 16.28 -7.32 10.52
N GLY A 196 15.67 -7.59 11.68
CA GLY A 196 15.73 -6.71 12.86
C GLY A 196 14.42 -5.98 13.21
N PHE A 197 13.31 -6.23 12.52
CA PHE A 197 12.03 -5.66 12.93
C PHE A 197 11.52 -6.30 14.23
N SER A 198 10.93 -5.48 15.10
CA SER A 198 10.02 -5.97 16.15
C SER A 198 8.62 -6.15 15.54
N VAL A 199 8.09 -7.37 15.55
CA VAL A 199 6.84 -7.71 14.84
C VAL A 199 5.74 -8.12 15.81
N GLU A 200 4.56 -7.52 15.64
CA GLU A 200 3.35 -7.85 16.40
C GLU A 200 2.23 -8.32 15.48
N ARG A 201 1.32 -9.12 16.05
CA ARG A 201 0.08 -9.55 15.40
C ARG A 201 -1.06 -8.66 15.87
N LEU A 202 -1.84 -8.19 14.91
CA LEU A 202 -3.02 -7.35 15.16
C LEU A 202 -4.26 -8.02 14.60
N PRO A 203 -5.47 -7.65 15.05
CA PRO A 203 -6.71 -8.12 14.45
C PRO A 203 -6.72 -7.85 12.95
N GLY A 204 -7.03 -8.85 12.14
CA GLY A 204 -7.10 -8.71 10.68
C GLY A 204 -8.34 -7.95 10.19
N PRO A 205 -8.33 -7.50 8.92
CA PRO A 205 -9.51 -6.92 8.26
C PRO A 205 -10.60 -7.99 8.03
N PRO A 206 -11.82 -7.61 7.60
CA PRO A 206 -12.88 -8.56 7.27
C PRO A 206 -12.39 -9.72 6.39
N GLY A 207 -12.67 -10.95 6.83
CA GLY A 207 -12.22 -12.18 6.16
C GLY A 207 -10.81 -12.66 6.57
N LYS A 208 -10.06 -11.92 7.38
CA LYS A 208 -8.72 -12.31 7.89
C LYS A 208 -8.68 -12.23 9.42
N ARG A 209 -8.11 -13.26 10.07
CA ARG A 209 -8.02 -13.32 11.55
C ARG A 209 -6.98 -12.36 12.11
N GLU A 210 -5.81 -12.32 11.48
CA GLU A 210 -4.65 -11.57 11.93
C GLU A 210 -4.06 -10.78 10.75
N MET A 211 -3.36 -9.70 11.08
CA MET A 211 -2.45 -8.97 10.20
C MET A 211 -1.14 -8.70 10.95
N LEU A 212 -0.10 -8.20 10.28
CA LEU A 212 1.18 -7.88 10.90
C LEU A 212 1.48 -6.39 10.89
N ARG A 213 2.10 -5.93 11.98
CA ARG A 213 2.80 -4.66 12.06
C ARG A 213 4.22 -4.89 12.53
N ALA A 214 5.17 -4.23 11.89
CA ALA A 214 6.59 -4.33 12.18
C ALA A 214 7.14 -2.93 12.49
N THR A 215 8.01 -2.81 13.48
CA THR A 215 8.60 -1.54 13.92
C THR A 215 10.12 -1.65 13.96
N LYS A 216 10.82 -0.67 13.37
CA LYS A 216 12.29 -0.54 13.51
C LYS A 216 12.58 0.10 14.86
N MET A 217 13.12 -0.68 15.80
CA MET A 217 13.48 -0.16 17.12
C MET A 217 14.66 0.83 17.02
N LYS A 218 14.81 1.70 18.02
CA LYS A 218 15.94 2.64 18.12
C LYS A 218 17.27 1.94 18.30
#